data_AF-A0AAV1S313-F1
#
_entry.id   AF-A0AAV1S313-F1
#
_cell.length_a   1.000
_cell.length_b   1.000
_cell.length_c   1.000
_cell.angle_alpha   90.00
_cell.angle_beta   90.00
_cell.angle_gamma   90.00
#
_symmetry.space_group_name_H-M   'P 1'
#
loop_
_entity.id
_entity.type
_entity.pdbx_description
1 polymer ?
#
loop_
_entity_poly.entity_id
_entity_poly.type
_entity_poly.pdbx_seq_one_letter_code
_entity_poly.pdbx_strand_id
1 'polypeptide(L)'
;MASKRILKELKDLQKDPPTSCSAGPVAEDMFHWQATIMGPADSPYAGGVFLVSIHFPPDYPFKPPKVAFRTKVFHPNINSNGSICLDILKEQWSPALTISKVLLSICSLLTDPNPDDPLVPEIAHMYKTDRSKYEATARSWTQNCLGLKVWKSDMGLCLDKYKHDADDDEPHVEFAGGNVHLITTKESWDQKQSEASRDGKIVLANFSATWCGPCRQIAPFYNELSEKYPSLMFVLVDVDELSDFSTSWEIKATPTFFFLRDGQQLDKLVGANKPELQKKITAIVDSLPTSDK
;
A
#
# COMPACT_ATOMS: atom_id res chain seq x y z
N MET A 1 24.29 0.12 -15.01
CA MET A 1 24.50 -0.02 -13.54
C MET A 1 23.24 0.32 -12.76
N ALA A 2 22.53 1.41 -13.11
CA ALA A 2 21.24 1.78 -12.52
C ALA A 2 20.23 0.63 -12.42
N SER A 3 19.93 -0.07 -13.53
CA SER A 3 18.94 -1.17 -13.53
C SER A 3 19.30 -2.31 -12.55
N LYS A 4 20.59 -2.68 -12.44
CA LYS A 4 21.05 -3.69 -11.48
C LYS A 4 20.83 -3.23 -10.04
N ARG A 5 21.07 -1.94 -9.76
CA ARG A 5 20.84 -1.34 -8.45
C ARG A 5 19.35 -1.30 -8.10
N ILE A 6 18.50 -0.84 -9.02
CA ILE A 6 17.05 -0.77 -8.85
C ILE A 6 16.46 -2.17 -8.60
N LEU A 7 16.86 -3.17 -9.39
CA LEU A 7 16.43 -4.56 -9.21
C LEU A 7 16.86 -5.13 -7.85
N LYS A 8 18.07 -4.78 -7.38
CA LYS A 8 18.52 -5.18 -6.05
C LYS A 8 17.63 -4.56 -4.97
N GLU A 9 17.38 -3.25 -5.03
CA GLU A 9 16.52 -2.57 -4.05
C GLU A 9 15.08 -3.09 -4.08
N LEU A 10 14.54 -3.47 -5.24
CA LEU A 10 13.21 -4.09 -5.33
C LEU A 10 13.17 -5.42 -4.56
N LYS A 11 14.18 -6.27 -4.76
CA LYS A 11 14.30 -7.54 -4.04
C LYS A 11 14.46 -7.32 -2.54
N ASP A 12 15.27 -6.35 -2.15
CA ASP A 12 15.50 -6.01 -0.74
C ASP A 12 14.19 -5.50 -0.09
N LEU A 13 13.42 -4.66 -0.78
CA LEU A 13 12.10 -4.19 -0.34
C LEU A 13 11.04 -5.31 -0.25
N GLN A 14 11.04 -6.25 -1.20
CA GLN A 14 10.14 -7.40 -1.16
C GLN A 14 10.49 -8.35 -0.01
N LYS A 15 11.78 -8.47 0.32
CA LYS A 15 12.28 -9.32 1.40
C LYS A 15 12.05 -8.70 2.77
N ASP A 16 12.33 -7.40 2.92
CA ASP A 16 12.21 -6.67 4.18
C ASP A 16 11.58 -5.28 3.93
N PRO A 17 10.25 -5.22 3.80
CA PRO A 17 9.55 -3.96 3.53
C PRO A 17 9.61 -3.06 4.76
N PRO A 18 9.80 -1.74 4.60
CA PRO A 18 9.69 -0.78 5.68
C PRO A 18 8.28 -0.83 6.28
N THR A 19 8.18 -0.73 7.60
CA THR A 19 6.89 -0.71 8.30
C THR A 19 5.99 0.35 7.70
N SER A 20 4.70 0.01 7.50
CA SER A 20 3.69 0.95 6.99
C SER A 20 3.93 1.45 5.56
N CYS A 21 4.88 0.87 4.82
CA CYS A 21 5.27 1.30 3.49
C CYS A 21 5.38 0.13 2.53
N SER A 22 4.91 0.32 1.30
CA SER A 22 5.16 -0.61 0.18
C SER A 22 5.57 0.17 -1.05
N ALA A 23 6.35 -0.44 -1.94
CA ALA A 23 6.73 0.18 -3.21
C ALA A 23 7.05 -0.87 -4.27
N GLY A 24 6.82 -0.53 -5.53
CA GLY A 24 7.18 -1.37 -6.67
C GLY A 24 7.05 -0.65 -8.01
N PRO A 25 7.54 -1.27 -9.10
CA PRO A 25 7.43 -0.71 -10.45
C PRO A 25 5.98 -0.59 -10.90
N VAL A 26 5.72 0.46 -11.67
CA VAL A 26 4.43 0.68 -12.34
C VAL A 26 4.47 -0.04 -13.68
N ALA A 27 3.60 -1.04 -13.84
CA ALA A 27 3.57 -1.90 -15.03
C ALA A 27 4.95 -2.50 -15.34
N GLU A 28 5.48 -2.28 -16.54
CA GLU A 28 6.77 -2.81 -17.00
C GLU A 28 7.94 -1.81 -16.85
N ASP A 29 7.67 -0.57 -16.41
CA ASP A 29 8.71 0.45 -16.26
C ASP A 29 9.45 0.30 -14.93
N MET A 30 10.63 -0.30 -14.99
CA MET A 30 11.51 -0.45 -13.82
C MET A 30 12.04 0.87 -13.26
N PHE A 31 12.02 1.97 -14.02
CA PHE A 31 12.48 3.29 -13.60
C PHE A 31 11.35 4.20 -13.09
N HIS A 32 10.11 3.72 -13.12
CA HIS A 32 8.97 4.41 -12.52
C HIS A 32 8.28 3.51 -11.50
N TRP A 33 8.35 3.89 -10.23
CA TRP A 33 7.71 3.18 -9.14
C TRP A 33 6.55 3.97 -8.53
N GLN A 34 5.63 3.23 -7.93
CA GLN A 34 4.63 3.74 -7.03
C GLN A 34 4.87 3.14 -5.64
N ALA A 35 4.78 3.98 -4.63
CA ALA A 35 4.80 3.60 -3.24
C ALA A 35 3.46 3.96 -2.57
N THR A 36 3.10 3.18 -1.56
CA THR A 36 1.98 3.45 -0.66
C THR A 36 2.54 3.61 0.74
N ILE A 37 2.24 4.75 1.36
CA ILE A 37 2.61 5.07 2.74
C ILE A 37 1.34 5.13 3.58
N MET A 38 1.28 4.31 4.62
CA MET A 38 0.26 4.40 5.66
C MET A 38 0.62 5.54 6.60
N GLY A 39 -0.34 6.43 6.86
CA GLY A 39 -0.13 7.54 7.77
C GLY A 39 0.25 7.07 9.19
N PRO A 40 1.29 7.65 9.81
CA PRO A 40 1.73 7.25 11.14
C PRO A 40 0.62 7.40 12.20
N ALA A 41 0.49 6.44 13.10
CA ALA A 41 -0.61 6.35 14.07
C ALA A 41 -0.61 7.48 15.11
N ASP A 42 0.56 8.07 15.38
CA ASP A 42 0.80 9.16 16.32
C ASP A 42 0.76 10.55 15.63
N SER A 43 0.24 10.63 14.42
CA SER A 43 0.19 11.84 13.61
C SER A 43 -1.25 12.17 13.18
N PRO A 44 -1.55 13.41 12.73
CA PRO A 44 -2.85 13.74 12.15
C PRO A 44 -3.12 13.01 10.82
N TYR A 45 -2.17 12.22 10.34
CA TYR A 45 -2.26 11.42 9.12
C TYR A 45 -2.70 9.98 9.40
N ALA A 46 -2.86 9.57 10.66
CA ALA A 46 -3.28 8.22 11.05
C ALA A 46 -4.53 7.74 10.28
N GLY A 47 -4.49 6.50 9.79
CA GLY A 47 -5.54 5.91 8.96
C GLY A 47 -5.53 6.36 7.50
N GLY A 48 -4.73 7.37 7.14
CA GLY A 48 -4.54 7.83 5.77
C GLY A 48 -3.72 6.86 4.91
N VAL A 49 -4.02 6.84 3.61
CA VAL A 49 -3.26 6.09 2.59
C VAL A 49 -2.70 7.08 1.56
N PHE A 50 -1.39 7.21 1.50
CA PHE A 50 -0.72 8.19 0.65
C PHE A 50 0.04 7.52 -0.48
N LEU A 51 -0.37 7.80 -1.72
CA LEU A 51 0.33 7.34 -2.91
C LEU A 51 1.49 8.28 -3.23
N VAL A 52 2.66 7.71 -3.45
CA VAL A 52 3.90 8.42 -3.78
C VAL A 52 4.46 7.89 -5.09
N SER A 53 4.80 8.78 -6.01
CA SER A 53 5.46 8.45 -7.28
C SER A 53 6.97 8.60 -7.13
N ILE A 54 7.73 7.65 -7.65
CA ILE A 54 9.20 7.63 -7.60
C ILE A 54 9.72 7.43 -9.03
N HIS A 55 10.53 8.35 -9.53
CA HIS A 55 11.18 8.21 -10.84
C HIS A 55 12.69 8.20 -10.67
N PHE A 56 13.32 7.11 -11.10
CA PHE A 56 14.77 6.96 -11.04
C PHE A 56 15.43 7.67 -12.22
N PRO A 57 16.51 8.43 -12.01
CA PRO A 57 17.26 9.00 -13.11
C PRO A 57 18.13 7.92 -13.80
N PRO A 58 18.54 8.13 -15.07
CA PRO A 58 19.40 7.17 -15.79
C PRO A 58 20.74 6.87 -15.09
N ASP A 59 21.26 7.82 -14.33
CA ASP A 59 22.51 7.75 -13.57
C ASP A 59 22.32 7.36 -12.09
N TYR A 60 21.16 6.83 -11.71
CA TYR A 60 20.95 6.26 -10.38
C TYR A 60 22.00 5.17 -10.06
N PRO A 61 22.58 5.13 -8.85
CA PRO A 61 22.26 5.90 -7.64
C PRO A 61 23.09 7.18 -7.45
N PHE A 62 23.81 7.67 -8.46
CA PHE A 62 24.65 8.86 -8.32
C PHE A 62 23.84 10.16 -8.26
N LYS A 63 22.61 10.15 -8.76
CA LYS A 63 21.60 11.19 -8.52
C LYS A 63 20.39 10.62 -7.77
N PRO A 64 19.72 11.43 -6.93
CA PRO A 64 18.52 11.01 -6.22
C PRO A 64 17.36 10.71 -7.17
N PRO A 65 16.43 9.84 -6.77
CA PRO A 65 15.16 9.67 -7.47
C PRO A 65 14.29 10.93 -7.28
N LYS A 66 13.45 11.24 -8.27
CA LYS A 66 12.40 12.25 -8.12
C LYS A 66 11.22 11.61 -7.39
N VAL A 67 10.89 12.12 -6.21
CA VAL A 67 9.81 11.59 -5.36
C VAL A 67 8.76 12.67 -5.16
N ALA A 68 7.49 12.32 -5.36
CA ALA A 68 6.36 13.24 -5.18
C ALA A 68 5.11 12.51 -4.71
N PHE A 69 4.35 13.12 -3.81
CA PHE A 69 3.02 12.66 -3.44
C PHE A 69 2.04 12.82 -4.62
N ARG A 70 1.26 11.77 -4.88
CA ARG A 70 0.08 11.83 -5.76
C ARG A 70 -1.17 12.15 -4.96
N THR A 71 -1.30 11.58 -3.75
CA THR A 71 -2.34 11.97 -2.79
C THR A 71 -2.05 13.37 -2.26
N LYS A 72 -3.06 14.24 -2.16
CA LYS A 72 -2.86 15.56 -1.56
C LYS A 72 -2.61 15.41 -0.05
N VAL A 73 -1.69 16.20 0.48
CA VAL A 73 -1.35 16.17 1.91
C VAL A 73 -1.27 17.60 2.42
N PHE A 74 -1.93 17.88 3.55
CA PHE A 74 -1.83 19.18 4.21
C PHE A 74 -0.63 19.18 5.16
N HIS A 75 0.55 19.58 4.66
CA HIS A 75 1.81 19.46 5.41
C HIS A 75 2.77 20.63 5.10
N PRO A 76 3.54 21.16 6.09
CA PRO A 76 4.46 22.29 5.88
C PRO A 76 5.52 22.07 4.79
N ASN A 77 6.04 20.84 4.70
CA ASN A 77 7.11 20.44 3.77
C ASN A 77 6.60 19.72 2.52
N ILE A 78 5.28 19.69 2.26
CA ILE A 78 4.71 19.08 1.04
C ILE A 78 3.79 20.09 0.38
N ASN A 79 4.09 20.49 -0.86
CA ASN A 79 3.27 21.47 -1.57
C ASN A 79 2.06 20.82 -2.27
N SER A 80 1.20 21.66 -2.85
CA SER A 80 0.01 21.21 -3.57
C SER A 80 0.32 20.36 -4.82
N ASN A 81 1.53 20.45 -5.38
CA ASN A 81 1.99 19.60 -6.48
C ASN A 81 2.58 18.26 -5.98
N GLY A 82 2.59 18.02 -4.68
CA GLY A 82 3.14 16.83 -4.05
C GLY A 82 4.66 16.81 -3.94
N SER A 83 5.34 17.92 -4.24
CA SER A 83 6.79 18.02 -4.06
C SER A 83 7.13 18.04 -2.57
N ILE A 84 8.23 17.39 -2.21
CA ILE A 84 8.65 17.18 -0.82
C ILE A 84 9.91 18.01 -0.55
N CYS A 85 9.95 18.78 0.54
CA CYS A 85 11.20 19.30 1.10
C CYS A 85 11.81 18.22 1.97
N LEU A 86 12.80 17.52 1.42
CA LEU A 86 13.59 16.56 2.16
C LEU A 86 15.02 16.63 1.62
N ASP A 87 15.96 16.97 2.49
CA ASP A 87 17.38 17.19 2.19
C ASP A 87 18.05 15.96 1.56
N ILE A 88 17.67 14.75 1.99
CA ILE A 88 18.17 13.50 1.41
C ILE A 88 17.75 13.31 -0.05
N LEU A 89 16.74 14.03 -0.55
CA LEU A 89 16.35 14.03 -1.97
C LEU A 89 17.08 15.12 -2.78
N LYS A 90 17.97 15.88 -2.14
CA LYS A 90 18.70 17.01 -2.71
C LYS A 90 20.18 16.93 -2.31
N GLU A 91 20.66 17.86 -1.50
CA GLU A 91 22.07 18.04 -1.13
C GLU A 91 22.63 16.93 -0.22
N GLN A 92 21.79 16.27 0.58
CA GLN A 92 22.22 15.16 1.46
C GLN A 92 22.04 13.78 0.79
N TRP A 93 21.75 13.72 -0.50
CA TRP A 93 21.68 12.45 -1.21
C TRP A 93 23.05 11.77 -1.22
N SER A 94 23.08 10.52 -0.76
CA SER A 94 24.23 9.63 -0.89
C SER A 94 23.85 8.41 -1.73
N PRO A 95 24.71 7.94 -2.64
CA PRO A 95 24.49 6.68 -3.37
C PRO A 95 24.29 5.45 -2.47
N ALA A 96 24.62 5.54 -1.17
CA ALA A 96 24.37 4.50 -0.18
C ALA A 96 22.94 4.50 0.38
N LEU A 97 22.14 5.54 0.14
CA LEU A 97 20.72 5.59 0.51
C LEU A 97 19.91 4.70 -0.42
N THR A 98 18.82 4.12 0.11
CA THR A 98 17.90 3.23 -0.59
C THR A 98 16.50 3.80 -0.57
N ILE A 99 15.62 3.33 -1.46
CA ILE A 99 14.19 3.68 -1.47
C ILE A 99 13.53 3.36 -0.12
N SER A 100 13.90 2.25 0.52
CA SER A 100 13.40 1.91 1.87
C SER A 100 13.71 3.05 2.86
N LYS A 101 14.96 3.54 2.89
CA LYS A 101 15.34 4.68 3.74
C LYS A 101 14.62 5.97 3.36
N VAL A 102 14.43 6.24 2.07
CA VAL A 102 13.68 7.40 1.60
C VAL A 102 12.22 7.36 2.10
N LEU A 103 11.55 6.21 2.00
CA LEU A 103 10.17 6.04 2.48
C LEU A 103 10.09 6.21 4.00
N LEU A 104 11.03 5.65 4.75
CA LEU A 104 11.11 5.84 6.20
C LEU A 104 11.34 7.31 6.59
N SER A 105 12.19 8.03 5.86
CA SER A 105 12.37 9.47 6.07
C SER A 105 11.11 10.27 5.75
N ILE A 106 10.32 9.88 4.75
CA ILE A 106 9.02 10.52 4.47
C ILE A 106 8.01 10.21 5.60
N CYS A 107 7.97 8.99 6.12
CA CYS A 107 7.14 8.67 7.30
C CYS A 107 7.53 9.52 8.51
N SER A 108 8.84 9.63 8.79
CA SER A 108 9.34 10.48 9.88
C SER A 108 8.96 11.94 9.66
N LEU A 109 9.00 12.43 8.42
CA LEU A 109 8.57 13.80 8.10
C LEU A 109 7.07 14.02 8.36
N LEU A 110 6.22 13.02 8.10
CA LEU A 110 4.78 13.10 8.43
C LEU A 110 4.54 13.14 9.94
N THR A 111 5.32 12.41 10.74
CA THR A 111 5.23 12.47 12.21
C THR A 111 5.78 13.79 12.75
N ASP A 112 6.96 14.21 12.27
CA ASP A 112 7.69 15.38 12.73
C ASP A 112 7.99 16.36 11.58
N PRO A 113 7.04 17.25 11.23
CA PRO A 113 7.25 18.28 10.23
C PRO A 113 8.42 19.20 10.57
N ASN A 114 9.12 19.73 9.55
CA ASN A 114 10.18 20.72 9.71
C ASN A 114 9.65 22.13 9.35
N PRO A 115 9.12 22.91 10.31
CA PRO A 115 8.57 24.22 10.02
C PRO A 115 9.63 25.33 9.82
N ASP A 116 10.92 25.03 9.98
CA ASP A 116 12.02 25.98 9.76
C ASP A 116 12.51 26.00 8.31
N ASP A 117 12.28 24.91 7.56
CA ASP A 117 12.48 24.84 6.11
C ASP A 117 11.20 24.38 5.36
N PRO A 118 10.11 25.18 5.40
CA PRO A 118 8.84 24.79 4.81
C PRO A 118 8.77 25.04 3.30
N LEU A 119 8.06 24.17 2.58
CA LEU A 119 7.61 24.46 1.21
C LEU A 119 6.32 25.29 1.18
N VAL A 120 5.53 25.25 2.25
CA VAL A 120 4.27 25.98 2.39
C VAL A 120 4.31 26.81 3.67
N PRO A 121 4.80 28.06 3.61
CA PRO A 121 4.99 28.93 4.78
C PRO A 121 3.72 29.12 5.61
N GLU A 122 2.55 29.15 4.99
CA GLU A 122 1.26 29.36 5.67
C GLU A 122 0.92 28.17 6.58
N ILE A 123 1.15 26.95 6.10
CA ILE A 123 0.93 25.72 6.90
C ILE A 123 1.97 25.65 8.01
N ALA A 124 3.23 26.03 7.73
CA ALA A 124 4.29 26.08 8.74
C ALA A 124 4.01 27.10 9.84
N HIS A 125 3.47 28.27 9.48
CA HIS A 125 3.04 29.29 10.43
C HIS A 125 1.92 28.74 11.31
N MET A 126 0.88 28.14 10.72
CA MET A 126 -0.20 27.49 11.48
C MET A 126 0.33 26.41 12.43
N TYR A 127 1.25 25.56 11.96
CA TYR A 127 1.89 24.52 12.77
C TYR A 127 2.64 25.08 14.00
N LYS A 128 3.27 26.26 13.85
CA LYS A 128 4.01 26.97 14.89
C LYS A 128 3.12 27.75 15.86
N THR A 129 2.03 28.37 15.37
CA THR A 129 1.19 29.27 16.19
C THR A 129 -0.06 28.62 16.75
N ASP A 130 -0.64 27.63 16.06
CA ASP A 130 -1.90 26.98 16.42
C ASP A 130 -1.86 25.50 16.03
N ARG A 131 -1.18 24.71 16.87
CA ARG A 131 -1.00 23.27 16.66
C ARG A 131 -2.33 22.52 16.55
N SER A 132 -3.30 22.87 17.40
CA SER A 132 -4.62 22.23 17.44
C SER A 132 -5.37 22.41 16.11
N LYS A 133 -5.36 23.63 15.55
CA LYS A 133 -5.97 23.91 14.25
C LYS A 133 -5.24 23.21 13.11
N TYR A 134 -3.91 23.20 13.14
CA TYR A 134 -3.11 22.46 12.15
C TYR A 134 -3.52 20.98 12.14
N GLU A 135 -3.52 20.32 13.31
CA GLU A 135 -3.83 18.90 13.39
C GLU A 135 -5.27 18.59 13.00
N ALA A 136 -6.24 19.42 13.42
CA ALA A 136 -7.64 19.26 13.01
C ALA A 136 -7.80 19.38 11.49
N THR A 137 -7.11 20.35 10.88
CA THR A 137 -7.13 20.56 9.42
C THR A 137 -6.46 19.39 8.70
N ALA A 138 -5.28 18.96 9.15
CA ALA A 138 -4.56 17.81 8.58
C ALA A 138 -5.39 16.53 8.70
N ARG A 139 -6.03 16.25 9.86
CA ARG A 139 -6.96 15.12 10.04
C ARG A 139 -8.12 15.17 9.05
N SER A 140 -8.75 16.35 8.90
CA SER A 140 -9.84 16.52 7.94
C SER A 140 -9.38 16.27 6.49
N TRP A 141 -8.20 16.77 6.12
CA TRP A 141 -7.62 16.50 4.79
C TRP A 141 -7.32 15.02 4.58
N THR A 142 -6.76 14.34 5.58
CA THR A 142 -6.48 12.90 5.54
C THR A 142 -7.76 12.10 5.32
N GLN A 143 -8.82 12.40 6.07
CA GLN A 143 -10.13 11.76 5.92
C GLN A 143 -10.76 12.03 4.55
N ASN A 144 -10.65 13.25 4.04
CA ASN A 144 -11.18 13.62 2.72
C ASN A 144 -10.41 12.96 1.57
N CYS A 145 -9.11 12.73 1.72
CA CYS A 145 -8.29 12.08 0.69
C CYS A 145 -8.51 10.56 0.59
N LEU A 146 -9.16 9.95 1.59
CA LEU A 146 -9.62 8.56 1.53
C LEU A 146 -10.90 8.40 0.69
N GLY A 147 -11.59 9.50 0.37
CA GLY A 147 -12.80 9.53 -0.45
C GLY A 147 -12.52 9.72 -1.94
N LEU A 148 -13.11 8.87 -2.76
CA LEU A 148 -13.19 8.90 -4.22
C LEU A 148 -14.05 10.09 -4.74
N LYS A 149 -13.80 11.33 -4.28
CA LYS A 149 -14.47 12.53 -4.82
C LYS A 149 -13.59 13.24 -5.85
N VAL A 150 -13.94 13.04 -7.12
CA VAL A 150 -13.44 13.81 -8.27
C VAL A 150 -13.79 15.30 -8.06
N TRP A 151 -12.77 16.14 -8.02
CA TRP A 151 -12.90 17.58 -8.10
C TRP A 151 -13.54 17.94 -9.46
N LYS A 152 -14.77 18.46 -9.49
CA LYS A 152 -15.21 19.30 -10.61
C LYS A 152 -14.73 20.72 -10.35
N SER A 153 -13.86 21.19 -11.24
CA SER A 153 -13.40 22.58 -11.33
C SER A 153 -14.60 23.51 -11.55
N ASP A 154 -14.83 24.47 -10.65
CA ASP A 154 -14.52 25.88 -10.93
C ASP A 154 -14.82 26.80 -9.73
N MET A 155 -13.82 27.65 -9.46
CA MET A 155 -13.85 28.98 -8.82
C MET A 155 -14.32 29.15 -7.36
N GLY A 156 -13.35 29.53 -6.51
CA GLY A 156 -13.38 30.86 -5.87
C GLY A 156 -14.21 31.03 -4.59
N LEU A 157 -13.47 31.15 -3.48
CA LEU A 157 -13.77 31.99 -2.31
C LEU A 157 -14.98 31.63 -1.42
N CYS A 158 -14.62 31.31 -0.17
CA CYS A 158 -15.32 31.64 1.08
C CYS A 158 -16.65 30.93 1.40
N LEU A 159 -16.60 30.19 2.52
CA LEU A 159 -17.59 30.14 3.62
C LEU A 159 -19.07 30.28 3.24
N ASP A 160 -19.86 29.19 3.30
CA ASP A 160 -20.89 29.00 4.34
C ASP A 160 -21.79 27.77 4.10
N LYS A 161 -22.25 27.19 5.22
CA LYS A 161 -23.50 26.44 5.42
C LYS A 161 -23.70 25.09 4.73
N TYR A 162 -23.36 24.05 5.49
CA TYR A 162 -23.91 22.70 5.38
C TYR A 162 -25.45 22.71 5.45
N LYS A 163 -26.09 22.20 4.41
CA LYS A 163 -27.31 21.40 4.53
C LYS A 163 -27.08 20.05 3.84
N HIS A 164 -27.40 19.01 4.60
CA HIS A 164 -27.64 17.63 4.17
C HIS A 164 -28.55 17.61 2.94
N ASP A 165 -28.26 16.77 1.96
CA ASP A 165 -29.19 15.72 1.52
C ASP A 165 -28.48 14.71 0.60
N ALA A 166 -29.10 13.54 0.51
CA ALA A 166 -28.58 12.20 0.26
C ALA A 166 -28.14 11.85 -1.18
N ASP A 167 -27.52 10.67 -1.22
CA ASP A 167 -27.37 9.69 -2.32
C ASP A 167 -26.41 9.99 -3.48
N ASP A 168 -25.34 9.18 -3.58
CA ASP A 168 -24.97 8.54 -4.86
C ASP A 168 -23.97 7.38 -4.64
N ASP A 169 -24.29 6.26 -5.28
CA ASP A 169 -23.64 4.94 -5.26
C ASP A 169 -22.15 4.97 -5.69
N GLU A 170 -21.23 4.54 -4.81
CA GLU A 170 -19.91 4.05 -5.21
C GLU A 170 -19.98 2.55 -5.51
N PRO A 171 -19.27 2.04 -6.55
CA PRO A 171 -19.30 0.63 -6.88
C PRO A 171 -18.65 -0.18 -5.75
N HIS A 172 -19.47 -0.98 -5.07
CA HIS A 172 -19.03 -1.94 -4.06
C HIS A 172 -17.99 -2.88 -4.67
N VAL A 173 -16.72 -2.79 -4.23
CA VAL A 173 -15.68 -3.73 -4.63
C VAL A 173 -15.87 -5.02 -3.83
N GLU A 174 -16.25 -6.10 -4.51
CA GLU A 174 -16.39 -7.41 -3.89
C GLU A 174 -15.00 -8.05 -3.71
N PHE A 175 -14.49 -7.99 -2.49
CA PHE A 175 -13.15 -8.50 -2.15
C PHE A 175 -13.07 -10.03 -2.13
N ALA A 176 -14.20 -10.70 -1.84
CA ALA A 176 -14.32 -12.15 -1.83
C ALA A 176 -15.41 -12.57 -2.82
N GLY A 177 -15.08 -12.54 -4.11
CA GLY A 177 -15.94 -13.01 -5.20
C GLY A 177 -15.43 -14.33 -5.79
N GLY A 178 -16.22 -14.95 -6.67
CA GLY A 178 -15.86 -16.23 -7.29
C GLY A 178 -15.71 -17.36 -6.26
N ASN A 179 -14.55 -18.02 -6.24
CA ASN A 179 -14.24 -19.12 -5.31
C ASN A 179 -13.38 -18.68 -4.10
N VAL A 180 -13.32 -17.38 -3.81
CA VAL A 180 -12.56 -16.85 -2.66
C VAL A 180 -13.37 -17.02 -1.37
N HIS A 181 -12.77 -17.62 -0.35
CA HIS A 181 -13.38 -17.74 0.98
C HIS A 181 -12.94 -16.61 1.91
N LEU A 182 -13.89 -15.82 2.40
CA LEU A 182 -13.62 -14.81 3.42
C LEU A 182 -13.36 -15.47 4.79
N ILE A 183 -12.29 -15.03 5.45
CA ILE A 183 -11.87 -15.47 6.78
C ILE A 183 -12.00 -14.28 7.72
N THR A 184 -12.94 -14.36 8.65
CA THR A 184 -13.20 -13.33 9.68
C THR A 184 -12.90 -13.81 11.08
N THR A 185 -12.69 -15.12 11.29
CA THR A 185 -12.34 -15.69 12.60
C THR A 185 -11.19 -16.68 12.49
N LYS A 186 -10.45 -16.88 13.58
CA LYS A 186 -9.38 -17.89 13.65
C LYS A 186 -9.92 -19.30 13.44
N GLU A 187 -11.13 -19.59 13.91
CA GLU A 187 -11.79 -20.88 13.70
C GLU A 187 -12.07 -21.11 12.21
N SER A 188 -12.52 -20.09 11.47
CA SER A 188 -12.76 -20.19 10.03
C SER A 188 -11.46 -20.42 9.24
N TRP A 189 -10.35 -19.83 9.70
CA TRP A 189 -9.01 -20.08 9.17
C TRP A 189 -8.59 -21.54 9.39
N ASP A 190 -8.64 -22.00 10.64
CA ASP A 190 -8.23 -23.36 11.01
C ASP A 190 -9.06 -24.43 10.28
N GLN A 191 -10.37 -24.16 10.11
CA GLN A 191 -11.27 -25.01 9.33
C GLN A 191 -10.84 -25.10 7.86
N LYS A 192 -10.53 -23.97 7.21
CA LYS A 192 -10.11 -23.96 5.80
C LYS A 192 -8.75 -24.59 5.58
N GLN A 193 -7.81 -24.38 6.50
CA GLN A 193 -6.52 -25.09 6.49
C GLN A 193 -6.70 -26.62 6.59
N SER A 194 -7.59 -27.08 7.47
CA SER A 194 -7.90 -28.51 7.62
C SER A 194 -8.58 -29.10 6.39
N GLU A 195 -9.52 -28.35 5.79
CA GLU A 195 -10.19 -28.70 4.54
C GLU A 195 -9.18 -28.85 3.39
N ALA A 196 -8.29 -27.87 3.23
CA ALA A 196 -7.27 -27.90 2.18
C ALA A 196 -6.29 -29.06 2.36
N SER A 197 -5.86 -29.35 3.59
CA SER A 197 -4.97 -30.48 3.88
C SER A 197 -5.62 -31.82 3.51
N ARG A 198 -6.88 -32.02 3.91
CA ARG A 198 -7.65 -33.22 3.56
C ARG A 198 -7.80 -33.39 2.06
N ASP A 199 -8.04 -32.29 1.35
CA ASP A 199 -8.30 -32.29 -0.08
C ASP A 199 -7.00 -32.19 -0.91
N GLY A 200 -5.83 -32.15 -0.25
CA GLY A 200 -4.51 -32.04 -0.89
C GLY A 200 -4.28 -30.72 -1.62
N LYS A 201 -5.03 -29.66 -1.28
CA LYS A 201 -4.96 -28.35 -1.92
C LYS A 201 -3.92 -27.45 -1.26
N ILE A 202 -3.32 -26.60 -2.07
CA ILE A 202 -2.52 -25.46 -1.58
C ILE A 202 -3.46 -24.30 -1.30
N VAL A 203 -3.32 -23.69 -0.13
CA VAL A 203 -4.05 -22.49 0.26
C VAL A 203 -3.26 -21.27 -0.21
N LEU A 204 -3.91 -20.41 -0.98
CA LEU A 204 -3.41 -19.08 -1.30
C LEU A 204 -4.17 -18.08 -0.43
N ALA A 205 -3.52 -17.55 0.61
CA ALA A 205 -4.12 -16.60 1.54
C ALA A 205 -3.74 -15.16 1.19
N ASN A 206 -4.74 -14.29 1.00
CA ASN A 206 -4.57 -12.86 0.79
C ASN A 206 -4.94 -12.10 2.07
N PHE A 207 -3.94 -11.60 2.79
CA PHE A 207 -4.13 -10.66 3.90
C PHE A 207 -4.35 -9.26 3.33
N SER A 208 -5.56 -8.74 3.51
CA SER A 208 -6.07 -7.57 2.81
C SER A 208 -6.79 -6.62 3.77
N ALA A 209 -6.93 -5.36 3.36
CA ALA A 209 -7.74 -4.37 4.07
C ALA A 209 -8.68 -3.68 3.08
N THR A 210 -9.93 -3.45 3.48
CA THR A 210 -10.96 -2.84 2.62
C THR A 210 -10.61 -1.40 2.24
N TRP A 211 -9.96 -0.67 3.16
CA TRP A 211 -9.48 0.68 2.95
C TRP A 211 -8.18 0.75 2.12
N CYS A 212 -7.50 -0.37 1.84
CA CYS A 212 -6.25 -0.37 1.08
C CYS A 212 -6.50 -0.31 -0.45
N GLY A 213 -6.00 0.75 -1.10
CA GLY A 213 -6.11 0.95 -2.54
C GLY A 213 -5.50 -0.19 -3.38
N PRO A 214 -4.23 -0.58 -3.15
CA PRO A 214 -3.64 -1.76 -3.79
C PRO A 214 -4.45 -3.05 -3.61
N CYS A 215 -5.08 -3.26 -2.44
CA CYS A 215 -5.97 -4.40 -2.22
C CYS A 215 -7.22 -4.33 -3.11
N ARG A 216 -7.89 -3.17 -3.19
CA ARG A 216 -9.03 -2.96 -4.10
C ARG A 216 -8.65 -3.20 -5.56
N GLN A 217 -7.45 -2.78 -5.96
CA GLN A 217 -6.96 -2.93 -7.34
C GLN A 217 -6.68 -4.39 -7.75
N ILE A 218 -6.22 -5.21 -6.80
CA ILE A 218 -5.89 -6.62 -7.08
C ILE A 218 -7.06 -7.56 -6.82
N ALA A 219 -8.06 -7.18 -6.01
CA ALA A 219 -9.19 -8.03 -5.66
C ALA A 219 -9.93 -8.65 -6.86
N PRO A 220 -10.30 -7.91 -7.93
CA PRO A 220 -10.95 -8.53 -9.09
C PRO A 220 -10.09 -9.60 -9.77
N PHE A 221 -8.78 -9.33 -9.88
CA PHE A 221 -7.83 -10.28 -10.46
C PHE A 221 -7.66 -11.52 -9.57
N TYR A 222 -7.65 -11.32 -8.26
CA TYR A 222 -7.58 -12.43 -7.30
C TYR A 222 -8.84 -13.32 -7.36
N ASN A 223 -10.02 -12.72 -7.53
CA ASN A 223 -11.27 -13.46 -7.76
C ASN A 223 -11.21 -14.25 -9.08
N GLU A 224 -10.78 -13.64 -10.18
CA GLU A 224 -10.59 -14.33 -11.48
C GLU A 224 -9.62 -15.53 -11.37
N LEU A 225 -8.53 -15.37 -10.62
CA LEU A 225 -7.58 -16.46 -10.36
C LEU A 225 -8.23 -17.61 -9.58
N SER A 226 -9.12 -17.31 -8.63
CA SER A 226 -9.82 -18.33 -7.84
C SER A 226 -10.75 -19.21 -8.69
N GLU A 227 -11.32 -18.64 -9.75
CA GLU A 227 -12.13 -19.37 -10.71
C GLU A 227 -11.28 -20.18 -11.68
N LYS A 228 -10.17 -19.60 -12.13
CA LYS A 228 -9.24 -20.23 -13.08
C LYS A 228 -8.49 -21.42 -12.48
N TYR A 229 -8.20 -21.41 -11.17
CA TYR A 229 -7.40 -22.42 -10.49
C TYR A 229 -8.17 -23.11 -9.34
N PRO A 230 -9.23 -23.88 -9.64
CA PRO A 230 -10.07 -24.52 -8.60
C PRO A 230 -9.35 -25.64 -7.82
N SER A 231 -8.18 -26.07 -8.30
CA SER A 231 -7.27 -26.98 -7.60
C SER A 231 -6.57 -26.34 -6.40
N LEU A 232 -6.53 -25.00 -6.33
CA LEU A 232 -6.06 -24.25 -5.18
C LEU A 232 -7.25 -23.80 -4.33
N MET A 233 -7.00 -23.48 -3.07
CA MET A 233 -7.99 -22.88 -2.16
C MET A 233 -7.63 -21.41 -1.94
N PHE A 234 -8.48 -20.50 -2.41
CA PHE A 234 -8.26 -19.06 -2.25
C PHE A 234 -8.97 -18.58 -0.99
N VAL A 235 -8.25 -17.89 -0.12
CA VAL A 235 -8.82 -17.31 1.10
C VAL A 235 -8.43 -15.85 1.23
N LEU A 236 -9.36 -15.03 1.69
CA LEU A 236 -9.16 -13.62 1.99
C LEU A 236 -9.22 -13.43 3.51
N VAL A 237 -8.15 -12.91 4.10
CA VAL A 237 -8.09 -12.57 5.52
C VAL A 237 -8.19 -11.05 5.63
N ASP A 238 -9.21 -10.57 6.34
CA ASP A 238 -9.31 -9.14 6.68
C ASP A 238 -8.40 -8.85 7.87
N VAL A 239 -7.42 -7.98 7.66
CA VAL A 239 -6.42 -7.66 8.70
C VAL A 239 -6.98 -6.80 9.84
N ASP A 240 -8.09 -6.10 9.61
CA ASP A 240 -8.73 -5.26 10.62
C ASP A 240 -9.60 -6.12 11.56
N GLU A 241 -10.34 -7.07 11.00
CA GLU A 241 -11.16 -8.02 11.78
C GLU A 241 -10.30 -9.04 12.54
N LEU A 242 -9.14 -9.40 11.99
CA LEU A 242 -8.21 -10.40 12.55
C LEU A 242 -6.86 -9.78 12.90
N SER A 243 -6.86 -8.69 13.67
CA SER A 243 -5.65 -7.91 14.00
C SER A 243 -4.55 -8.71 14.71
N ASP A 244 -4.90 -9.44 15.77
CA ASP A 244 -3.93 -10.22 16.57
C ASP A 244 -3.36 -11.39 15.76
N PHE A 245 -4.24 -12.05 14.99
CA PHE A 245 -3.85 -13.12 14.09
C PHE A 245 -2.92 -12.60 12.99
N SER A 246 -3.27 -11.49 12.34
CA SER A 246 -2.42 -10.84 11.33
C SER A 246 -1.07 -10.40 11.91
N THR A 247 -1.05 -9.94 13.16
CA THR A 247 0.20 -9.60 13.86
C THR A 247 1.07 -10.84 14.06
N SER A 248 0.48 -11.98 14.46
CA SER A 248 1.22 -13.24 14.61
C SER A 248 1.81 -13.80 13.31
N TRP A 249 1.26 -13.38 12.17
CA TRP A 249 1.77 -13.67 10.82
C TRP A 249 2.76 -12.62 10.27
N GLU A 250 3.16 -11.67 11.11
CA GLU A 250 4.10 -10.58 10.78
C GLU A 250 3.66 -9.78 9.53
N ILE A 251 2.37 -9.47 9.43
CA ILE A 251 1.83 -8.66 8.34
C ILE A 251 2.26 -7.21 8.52
N LYS A 252 3.22 -6.76 7.70
CA LYS A 252 3.73 -5.38 7.70
C LYS A 252 3.13 -4.48 6.62
N ALA A 253 2.49 -5.07 5.59
CA ALA A 253 1.89 -4.38 4.47
C ALA A 253 0.76 -5.21 3.84
N THR A 254 -0.24 -4.55 3.26
CA THR A 254 -1.32 -5.19 2.50
C THR A 254 -1.31 -4.73 1.04
N PRO A 255 -1.70 -5.59 0.09
CA PRO A 255 -2.00 -7.01 0.28
C PRO A 255 -0.71 -7.81 0.52
N THR A 256 -0.79 -8.85 1.36
CA THR A 256 0.28 -9.86 1.48
C THR A 256 -0.32 -11.24 1.20
N PHE A 257 0.29 -11.94 0.25
CA PHE A 257 -0.12 -13.28 -0.17
C PHE A 257 0.81 -14.33 0.43
N PHE A 258 0.25 -15.40 0.98
CA PHE A 258 0.98 -16.60 1.39
C PHE A 258 0.48 -17.81 0.62
N PHE A 259 1.42 -18.66 0.23
CA PHE A 259 1.15 -19.96 -0.38
C PHE A 259 1.45 -21.03 0.66
N LEU A 260 0.44 -21.80 1.06
CA LEU A 260 0.51 -22.70 2.20
C LEU A 260 0.16 -24.13 1.79
N ARG A 261 0.90 -25.11 2.32
CA ARG A 261 0.57 -26.53 2.21
C ARG A 261 0.71 -27.17 3.58
N ASP A 262 -0.36 -27.82 4.05
CA ASP A 262 -0.40 -28.47 5.37
C ASP A 262 0.07 -27.54 6.51
N GLY A 263 -0.35 -26.27 6.46
CA GLY A 263 0.03 -25.24 7.42
C GLY A 263 1.43 -24.66 7.24
N GLN A 264 2.26 -25.19 6.34
CA GLN A 264 3.61 -24.69 6.08
C GLN A 264 3.64 -23.67 4.95
N GLN A 265 4.41 -22.60 5.14
CA GLN A 265 4.62 -21.59 4.11
C GLN A 265 5.57 -22.09 3.02
N LEU A 266 5.07 -22.16 1.79
CA LEU A 266 5.84 -22.47 0.59
C LEU A 266 6.44 -21.22 -0.04
N ASP A 267 5.67 -20.14 -0.12
CA ASP A 267 6.07 -18.87 -0.75
C ASP A 267 5.27 -17.70 -0.17
N LYS A 268 5.75 -16.48 -0.41
CA LYS A 268 5.14 -15.21 0.01
C LYS A 268 5.28 -14.17 -1.10
N LEU A 269 4.28 -13.33 -1.26
CA LEU A 269 4.33 -12.13 -2.10
C LEU A 269 3.75 -10.94 -1.33
N VAL A 270 4.49 -9.85 -1.25
CA VAL A 270 4.03 -8.61 -0.63
C VAL A 270 3.73 -7.59 -1.72
N GLY A 271 2.58 -6.91 -1.60
CA GLY A 271 2.12 -5.86 -2.50
C GLY A 271 1.29 -6.37 -3.68
N ALA A 272 0.58 -5.43 -4.32
CA ALA A 272 -0.33 -5.71 -5.43
C ALA A 272 0.40 -5.88 -6.79
N ASN A 273 1.20 -6.94 -6.92
CA ASN A 273 1.93 -7.26 -8.16
C ASN A 273 1.24 -8.39 -8.94
N LYS A 274 0.36 -8.03 -9.90
CA LYS A 274 -0.41 -9.01 -10.70
C LYS A 274 0.47 -9.98 -11.49
N PRO A 275 1.50 -9.53 -12.27
CA PRO A 275 2.35 -10.44 -13.03
C PRO A 275 3.10 -11.46 -12.15
N GLU A 276 3.66 -11.02 -11.02
CA GLU A 276 4.40 -11.92 -10.14
C GLU A 276 3.47 -12.89 -9.42
N LEU A 277 2.27 -12.45 -9.01
CA LEU A 277 1.25 -13.32 -8.42
C LEU A 277 0.84 -14.44 -9.39
N GLN A 278 0.52 -14.09 -10.64
CA GLN A 278 0.18 -15.04 -11.71
C GLN A 278 1.32 -16.05 -11.95
N LYS A 279 2.56 -15.55 -12.02
CA LYS A 279 3.74 -16.37 -12.26
C LYS A 279 3.96 -17.38 -11.12
N LYS A 280 3.85 -16.96 -9.86
CA LYS A 280 3.99 -17.85 -8.69
C LYS A 280 2.89 -18.92 -8.66
N ILE A 281 1.63 -18.53 -8.91
CA ILE A 281 0.52 -19.48 -9.02
C ILE A 281 0.78 -20.51 -10.12
N THR A 282 1.18 -20.06 -11.31
CA THR A 282 1.44 -20.94 -12.45
C THR A 282 2.56 -21.93 -12.13
N ALA A 283 3.68 -21.45 -11.57
CA ALA A 283 4.79 -22.32 -11.16
C ALA A 283 4.38 -23.37 -10.11
N ILE A 284 3.51 -22.99 -9.16
CA ILE A 284 2.98 -23.92 -8.17
C ILE A 284 2.08 -24.96 -8.84
N VAL A 285 1.15 -24.54 -9.69
CA VAL A 285 0.22 -25.44 -10.38
C VAL A 285 0.97 -26.42 -11.28
N ASP A 286 1.98 -25.96 -12.01
CA ASP A 286 2.83 -26.80 -12.86
C ASP A 286 3.67 -27.80 -12.05
N SER A 287 3.94 -27.51 -10.77
CA SER A 287 4.65 -28.42 -9.86
C SER A 287 3.74 -29.44 -9.16
N LEU A 288 2.41 -29.26 -9.24
CA LEU A 288 1.48 -30.24 -8.70
C LEU A 288 1.50 -31.48 -9.59
N PRO A 289 1.55 -32.69 -9.01
CA PRO A 289 1.43 -33.91 -9.79
C PRO A 289 0.10 -33.86 -10.54
N THR A 290 0.14 -34.02 -11.87
CA THR A 290 -1.05 -34.20 -12.67
C THR A 290 -1.80 -35.39 -12.12
N SER A 291 -3.03 -35.18 -11.65
CA SER A 291 -3.93 -36.28 -11.34
C SER A 291 -4.19 -37.03 -12.65
N ASP A 292 -3.50 -38.16 -12.82
CA ASP A 292 -3.77 -39.09 -13.91
C ASP A 292 -5.27 -39.43 -13.89
N LYS A 293 -5.95 -39.07 -14.98
CA LYS A 293 -7.21 -39.68 -15.41
C LYS A 293 -6.91 -40.56 -16.60
#